data_AF-A0A402AMR0-F1
#
_entry.id   AF-A0A402AMR0-F1
#
_cell.length_a   1.000
_cell.length_b   1.000
_cell.length_c   1.000
_cell.angle_alpha   90.00
_cell.angle_beta   90.00
_cell.angle_gamma   90.00
#
_symmetry.space_group_name_H-M   'P 1'
#
loop_
_entity.id
_entity.type
_entity.pdbx_description
1 polymer ?
#
loop_
_entity_poly.entity_id
_entity_poly.type
_entity_poly.pdbx_seq_one_letter_code
_entity_poly.pdbx_strand_id
1 'polypeptide(L)'
;MRIDTLSSYNSQMQGKERREWFRQHAPQHLKNCATFVSRGLLQRSVGTSRSSLVLGAGACTEVPLSDIARSSDEVVLADLDLNSMQRGRDELLAASLRKRVRFVQCDISGGVSSNLTRLLRREDWKALAAQGSRAFFDAAAKCLEQSVVPDPPVIHTLRSGDFGLVVSSIVLSQLFSYPLLDILDRAQQVAPELMVDQERHRRYQDAAQAFRIRVINAHLHYLRELLDLGGVVVLLTDIRGFAFDVYGTDHDATHRRVLPLVPRIFPDLVKNAFEIVEEAQWEWLTDLPDKERPGRGYEIAGYILKPQSHQG
;
A
#
# COMPACT_ATOMS: atom_id res chain seq x y z
N MET A 1 0.10 13.67 -11.98
CA MET A 1 -0.34 13.17 -10.66
C MET A 1 0.80 12.33 -10.11
N ARG A 2 0.96 12.19 -8.80
CA ARG A 2 2.08 11.39 -8.25
C ARG A 2 2.10 9.97 -8.81
N ILE A 3 0.92 9.39 -8.99
CA ILE A 3 0.71 8.07 -9.59
C ILE A 3 1.35 7.92 -10.99
N ASP A 4 1.39 9.00 -11.79
CA ASP A 4 1.96 9.00 -13.15
C ASP A 4 3.51 8.98 -13.14
N THR A 5 4.12 9.34 -12.01
CA THR A 5 5.58 9.43 -11.84
C THR A 5 6.18 8.26 -11.06
N LEU A 6 5.36 7.30 -10.60
CA LEU A 6 5.80 6.20 -9.75
C LEU A 6 6.88 5.34 -10.41
N SER A 7 6.71 5.01 -11.70
CA SER A 7 7.67 4.17 -12.43
C SER A 7 9.08 4.76 -12.47
N SER A 8 9.24 6.09 -12.49
CA SER A 8 10.57 6.71 -12.47
C SER A 8 11.24 6.61 -11.09
N TYR A 9 10.48 6.79 -10.00
CA TYR A 9 11.01 6.73 -8.63
C TYR A 9 11.28 5.28 -8.16
N ASN A 10 10.45 4.32 -8.60
CA ASN A 10 10.57 2.91 -8.25
C ASN A 10 11.85 2.26 -8.81
N SER A 11 12.45 2.82 -9.86
CA SER A 11 13.63 2.26 -10.49
C SER A 11 14.83 2.13 -9.54
N GLN A 12 14.95 3.07 -8.58
CA GLN A 12 16.03 3.13 -7.58
C GLN A 12 15.68 2.45 -6.25
N MET A 13 14.40 2.24 -5.97
CA MET A 13 13.90 1.81 -4.66
C MET A 13 13.36 0.37 -4.66
N GLN A 14 13.53 -0.38 -5.75
CA GLN A 14 12.98 -1.72 -5.89
C GLN A 14 13.91 -2.66 -6.67
N GLY A 15 13.68 -3.97 -6.54
CA GLY A 15 14.37 -5.02 -7.29
C GLY A 15 15.62 -5.56 -6.59
N LYS A 16 16.44 -6.31 -7.33
CA LYS A 16 17.59 -7.06 -6.81
C LYS A 16 18.54 -6.25 -5.94
N GLU A 17 18.95 -5.07 -6.38
CA GLU A 17 19.91 -4.22 -5.65
C GLU A 17 19.32 -3.77 -4.32
N ARG A 18 18.06 -3.34 -4.32
CA ARG A 18 17.36 -2.97 -3.09
C ARG A 18 17.18 -4.16 -2.15
N ARG A 19 16.83 -5.33 -2.69
CA ARG A 19 16.72 -6.57 -1.93
C ARG A 19 18.04 -6.93 -1.26
N GLU A 20 19.16 -6.76 -1.96
CA GLU A 20 20.50 -6.98 -1.40
C GLU A 20 20.82 -5.97 -0.30
N TRP A 21 20.48 -4.69 -0.51
CA TRP A 21 20.60 -3.67 0.53
C TRP A 21 19.80 -4.05 1.79
N PHE A 22 18.56 -4.54 1.64
CA PHE A 22 17.76 -5.03 2.77
C PHE A 22 18.37 -6.24 3.45
N ARG A 23 19.03 -7.17 2.75
CA ARG A 23 19.73 -8.29 3.41
C ARG A 23 20.82 -7.80 4.36
N GLN A 24 21.47 -6.69 4.04
CA GLN A 24 22.54 -6.13 4.83
C GLN A 24 22.01 -5.27 6.00
N HIS A 25 20.98 -4.45 5.75
CA HIS A 25 20.57 -3.40 6.70
C HIS A 25 19.21 -3.64 7.36
N ALA A 26 18.34 -4.45 6.76
CA ALA A 26 17.01 -4.78 7.29
C ALA A 26 16.64 -6.27 7.07
N PRO A 27 17.53 -7.25 7.38
CA PRO A 27 17.29 -8.65 7.03
C PRO A 27 16.03 -9.22 7.69
N GLN A 28 15.68 -8.72 8.88
CA GLN A 28 14.48 -9.13 9.58
C GLN A 28 13.20 -8.76 8.82
N HIS A 29 13.19 -7.64 8.09
CA HIS A 29 12.05 -7.25 7.27
C HIS A 29 11.80 -8.26 6.15
N LEU A 30 12.82 -8.61 5.37
CA LEU A 30 12.71 -9.63 4.32
C LEU A 30 12.30 -10.99 4.89
N LYS A 31 12.88 -11.38 6.03
CA LYS A 31 12.56 -12.63 6.72
C LYS A 31 11.10 -12.68 7.16
N ASN A 32 10.58 -11.58 7.72
CA ASN A 32 9.19 -11.50 8.17
C ASN A 32 8.22 -11.54 6.99
N CYS A 33 8.45 -10.75 5.93
CA CYS A 33 7.64 -10.79 4.71
C CYS A 33 7.61 -12.20 4.11
N ALA A 34 8.77 -12.85 3.99
CA ALA A 34 8.84 -14.21 3.47
C ALA A 34 8.15 -15.24 4.39
N THR A 35 8.25 -15.09 5.71
CA THR A 35 7.60 -15.96 6.68
C THR A 35 6.08 -15.86 6.57
N PHE A 36 5.52 -14.65 6.51
CA PHE A 36 4.09 -14.44 6.37
C PHE A 36 3.55 -15.01 5.06
N VAL A 37 4.25 -14.78 3.95
CA VAL A 37 3.86 -15.34 2.64
C VAL A 37 3.91 -16.86 2.64
N SER A 38 4.99 -17.45 3.17
CA SER A 38 5.14 -18.91 3.28
C SER A 38 4.07 -19.53 4.16
N ARG A 39 3.78 -18.94 5.33
CA ARG A 39 2.70 -19.39 6.22
C ARG A 39 1.33 -19.22 5.58
N GLY A 40 1.07 -18.12 4.86
CA GLY A 40 -0.16 -17.92 4.10
C GLY A 40 -0.37 -19.02 3.05
N LEU A 41 0.69 -19.40 2.32
CA LEU A 41 0.66 -20.52 1.37
C LEU A 41 0.30 -21.86 2.04
N LEU A 42 0.80 -22.10 3.27
CA LEU A 42 0.49 -23.31 4.05
C LEU A 42 -0.93 -23.30 4.64
N GLN A 43 -1.49 -22.12 4.90
CA GLN A 43 -2.84 -21.96 5.44
C GLN A 43 -3.95 -22.12 4.40
N ARG A 44 -3.60 -22.09 3.10
CA ARG A 44 -4.51 -22.36 2.00
C ARG A 44 -5.03 -23.80 2.08
N SER A 45 -6.35 -23.96 2.08
CA SER A 45 -6.99 -25.27 2.17
C SER A 45 -6.67 -26.19 1.00
N VAL A 46 -6.72 -27.50 1.25
CA VAL A 46 -6.64 -28.52 0.19
C VAL A 46 -7.88 -28.40 -0.70
N GLY A 47 -7.68 -28.30 -2.01
CA GLY A 47 -8.76 -28.14 -2.99
C GLY A 47 -9.01 -26.70 -3.44
N THR A 48 -8.49 -25.71 -2.71
CA THR A 48 -8.52 -24.30 -3.13
C THR A 48 -7.59 -24.05 -4.32
N SER A 49 -7.95 -23.08 -5.16
CA SER A 49 -7.19 -22.61 -6.32
C SER A 49 -5.68 -22.52 -6.06
N ARG A 50 -4.92 -23.07 -6.99
CA ARG A 50 -3.45 -22.99 -6.99
C ARG A 50 -2.95 -21.66 -7.56
N SER A 51 -3.81 -20.76 -8.00
CA SER A 51 -3.43 -19.42 -8.45
C SER A 51 -3.17 -18.49 -7.27
N SER A 52 -2.12 -17.68 -7.41
CA SER A 52 -1.76 -16.64 -6.43
C SER A 52 -1.75 -15.26 -7.08
N LEU A 53 -2.15 -14.24 -6.32
CA LEU A 53 -2.12 -12.84 -6.74
C LEU A 53 -1.25 -12.01 -5.80
N VAL A 54 -0.45 -11.10 -6.34
CA VAL A 54 0.27 -10.07 -5.59
C VAL A 54 -0.21 -8.69 -6.04
N LEU A 55 -0.91 -7.96 -5.17
CA LEU A 55 -1.33 -6.59 -5.36
C LEU A 55 -0.25 -5.63 -4.85
N GLY A 56 0.04 -4.58 -5.63
CA GLY A 56 1.16 -3.69 -5.34
C GLY A 56 2.50 -4.41 -5.52
N ALA A 57 2.59 -5.22 -6.57
CA ALA A 57 3.69 -6.17 -6.75
C ALA A 57 5.05 -5.49 -6.89
N GLY A 58 5.14 -4.29 -7.50
CA GLY A 58 6.41 -3.66 -7.87
C GLY A 58 7.37 -4.66 -8.52
N ALA A 59 8.64 -4.64 -8.13
CA ALA A 59 9.62 -5.68 -8.49
C ALA A 59 9.64 -6.91 -7.56
N CYS A 60 8.61 -7.07 -6.71
CA CYS A 60 8.53 -8.08 -5.66
C CYS A 60 9.80 -8.09 -4.78
N THR A 61 10.26 -6.92 -4.34
CA THR A 61 11.50 -6.76 -3.58
C THR A 61 11.44 -7.51 -2.24
N GLU A 62 10.32 -7.41 -1.55
CA GLU A 62 10.05 -7.99 -0.23
C GLU A 62 9.38 -9.37 -0.35
N VAL A 63 8.46 -9.51 -1.30
CA VAL A 63 7.67 -10.72 -1.52
C VAL A 63 8.53 -11.82 -2.15
N PRO A 64 8.58 -13.05 -1.61
CA PRO A 64 9.40 -14.14 -2.14
C PRO A 64 8.75 -14.77 -3.38
N LEU A 65 8.81 -14.08 -4.53
CA LEU A 65 8.15 -14.50 -5.77
C LEU A 65 8.51 -15.93 -6.20
N SER A 66 9.75 -16.36 -5.98
CA SER A 66 10.21 -17.73 -6.30
C SER A 66 9.41 -18.79 -5.53
N ASP A 67 9.11 -18.54 -4.26
CA ASP A 67 8.42 -19.51 -3.40
C ASP A 67 6.93 -19.56 -3.71
N ILE A 68 6.33 -18.41 -4.03
CA ILE A 68 4.96 -18.34 -4.55
C ILE A 68 4.86 -19.10 -5.88
N ALA A 69 5.76 -18.84 -6.83
CA ALA A 69 5.75 -19.45 -8.16
C ALA A 69 5.96 -20.97 -8.13
N ARG A 70 6.74 -21.50 -7.18
CA ARG A 70 6.89 -22.95 -6.97
C ARG A 70 5.62 -23.59 -6.41
N SER A 71 4.89 -22.85 -5.56
CA SER A 71 3.71 -23.33 -4.84
C SER A 71 2.39 -23.09 -5.58
N SER A 72 2.46 -22.48 -6.77
CA SER A 72 1.31 -22.02 -7.54
C SER A 72 1.40 -22.50 -9.00
N ASP A 73 0.24 -22.70 -9.62
CA ASP A 73 0.16 -23.03 -11.05
C ASP A 73 0.28 -21.75 -11.90
N GLU A 74 -0.30 -20.65 -11.42
CA GLU A 74 -0.15 -19.29 -11.96
C GLU A 74 0.14 -18.30 -10.81
N VAL A 75 0.96 -17.29 -11.09
CA VAL A 75 1.14 -16.12 -10.24
C VAL A 75 0.79 -14.88 -11.04
N VAL A 76 -0.18 -14.11 -10.56
CA VAL A 76 -0.54 -12.83 -11.15
C VAL A 76 0.10 -11.70 -10.35
N LEU A 77 0.85 -10.84 -11.02
CA LEU A 77 1.38 -9.61 -10.44
C LEU A 77 0.52 -8.44 -10.92
N ALA A 78 -0.01 -7.66 -9.99
CA ALA A 78 -0.87 -6.51 -10.27
C ALA A 78 -0.28 -5.23 -9.67
N ASP A 79 0.03 -4.27 -10.54
CA ASP A 79 0.63 -2.98 -10.18
C ASP A 79 0.43 -1.99 -11.34
N LEU A 80 0.67 -0.71 -11.10
CA LEU A 80 0.76 0.30 -12.16
C LEU A 80 2.09 0.21 -12.93
N ASP A 81 3.15 -0.26 -12.26
CA ASP A 81 4.51 -0.29 -12.77
C ASP A 81 4.85 -1.64 -13.44
N LEU A 82 4.40 -1.79 -14.69
CA LEU A 82 4.67 -2.98 -15.50
C LEU A 82 6.17 -3.30 -15.62
N ASN A 83 7.01 -2.26 -15.75
CA ASN A 83 8.45 -2.43 -15.89
C ASN A 83 9.06 -3.05 -14.63
N SER A 84 8.65 -2.59 -13.44
CA SER A 84 9.10 -3.19 -12.19
C SER A 84 8.64 -4.64 -12.05
N MET A 85 7.38 -4.96 -12.39
CA MET A 85 6.90 -6.35 -12.38
C MET A 85 7.69 -7.26 -13.32
N GLN A 86 8.04 -6.76 -14.52
CA GLN A 86 8.89 -7.49 -15.46
C GLN A 86 10.27 -7.76 -14.88
N ARG A 87 10.93 -6.75 -14.28
CA ARG A 87 12.21 -6.94 -13.58
C ARG A 87 12.11 -8.03 -12.49
N GLY A 88 11.08 -7.98 -11.66
CA GLY A 88 10.85 -8.98 -10.60
C GLY A 88 10.68 -10.40 -11.14
N ARG A 89 9.93 -10.59 -12.23
CA ARG A 89 9.82 -11.89 -12.91
C ARG A 89 11.16 -12.34 -13.49
N ASP A 90 11.91 -11.44 -14.12
CA ASP A 90 13.15 -11.78 -14.83
C ASP A 90 14.29 -12.15 -13.87
N GLU A 91 14.19 -11.77 -12.59
CA GLU A 91 15.06 -12.26 -11.50
C GLU A 91 14.88 -13.77 -11.19
N LEU A 92 13.78 -14.41 -11.62
CA LEU A 92 13.56 -15.84 -11.39
C LEU A 92 14.55 -16.67 -12.21
N LEU A 93 15.37 -17.49 -11.54
CA LEU A 93 16.41 -18.29 -12.19
C LEU A 93 15.84 -19.29 -13.21
N ALA A 94 14.76 -19.99 -12.86
CA ALA A 94 14.17 -21.01 -13.72
C ALA A 94 13.16 -20.41 -14.72
N ALA A 95 13.36 -20.67 -16.01
CA ALA A 95 12.44 -20.24 -17.07
C ALA A 95 11.02 -20.79 -16.90
N SER A 96 10.87 -21.98 -16.32
CA SER A 96 9.58 -22.58 -15.99
C SER A 96 8.79 -21.76 -14.97
N LEU A 97 9.47 -21.17 -13.97
CA LEU A 97 8.83 -20.29 -12.98
C LEU A 97 8.43 -18.96 -13.63
N ARG A 98 9.26 -18.38 -14.50
CA ARG A 98 8.91 -17.16 -15.25
C ARG A 98 7.64 -17.32 -16.07
N LYS A 99 7.45 -18.49 -16.71
CA LYS A 99 6.25 -18.79 -17.52
C LYS A 99 4.95 -18.86 -16.72
N ARG A 100 5.02 -19.06 -15.39
CA ARG A 100 3.85 -19.05 -14.51
C ARG A 100 3.42 -17.63 -14.13
N VAL A 101 4.23 -16.62 -14.42
CA VAL A 101 3.96 -15.24 -14.00
C VAL A 101 3.23 -14.50 -15.11
N ARG A 102 2.03 -14.00 -14.79
CA ARG A 102 1.23 -13.09 -15.62
C ARG A 102 1.20 -11.70 -15.00
N PHE A 103 1.12 -10.68 -15.85
CA PHE A 103 1.01 -9.29 -15.40
C PHE A 103 -0.40 -8.75 -15.61
N VAL A 104 -0.84 -7.93 -14.67
CA VAL A 104 -2.01 -7.06 -14.80
C VAL A 104 -1.57 -5.64 -14.46
N GLN A 105 -1.44 -4.79 -15.49
CA GLN A 105 -1.17 -3.38 -15.25
C GLN A 105 -2.47 -2.66 -14.90
N CYS A 106 -2.63 -2.19 -13.67
CA CYS A 106 -3.87 -1.57 -13.21
C CYS A 106 -3.68 -0.62 -12.02
N ASP A 107 -4.59 0.35 -11.90
CA ASP A 107 -4.82 1.07 -10.64
C ASP A 107 -5.67 0.19 -9.72
N ILE A 108 -5.05 -0.39 -8.69
CA ILE A 108 -5.74 -1.31 -7.77
C ILE A 108 -6.80 -0.61 -6.90
N SER A 109 -6.80 0.73 -6.84
CA SER A 109 -7.85 1.50 -6.15
C SER A 109 -9.13 1.64 -6.98
N GLY A 110 -9.12 1.26 -8.27
CA GLY A 110 -10.27 1.45 -9.15
C GLY A 110 -10.46 2.90 -9.61
N GLY A 111 -9.37 3.69 -9.67
CA GLY A 111 -9.41 5.06 -10.21
C GLY A 111 -9.62 6.15 -9.16
N VAL A 112 -9.37 5.88 -7.87
CA VAL A 112 -9.54 6.86 -6.78
C VAL A 112 -8.74 8.14 -7.04
N SER A 113 -7.48 8.00 -7.45
CA SER A 113 -6.60 9.15 -7.76
C SER A 113 -7.13 9.97 -8.94
N SER A 114 -7.62 9.31 -9.99
CA SER A 114 -8.21 9.97 -11.15
C SER A 114 -9.52 10.68 -10.81
N ASN A 115 -10.37 10.06 -9.99
CA ASN A 115 -11.62 10.63 -9.51
C ASN A 115 -11.38 11.91 -8.72
N LEU A 116 -10.45 11.87 -7.75
CA LEU A 116 -10.10 13.05 -6.97
C LEU A 116 -9.50 14.14 -7.86
N THR A 117 -8.56 13.80 -8.74
CA THR A 117 -7.94 14.77 -9.65
C THR A 117 -8.96 15.49 -10.52
N ARG A 118 -9.98 14.79 -11.02
CA ARG A 118 -11.07 15.40 -11.79
C ARG A 118 -11.84 16.44 -10.98
N LEU A 119 -12.08 16.20 -9.70
CA LEU A 119 -12.70 17.16 -8.79
C LEU A 119 -11.77 18.35 -8.55
N LEU A 120 -10.50 18.09 -8.23
CA LEU A 120 -9.52 19.15 -7.99
C LEU A 120 -9.35 20.08 -9.19
N ARG A 121 -9.45 19.58 -10.43
CA ARG A 121 -9.34 20.41 -11.64
C ARG A 121 -10.50 21.40 -11.85
N ARG A 122 -11.62 21.25 -11.13
CA ARG A 122 -12.80 22.11 -11.28
C ARG A 122 -12.76 23.35 -10.40
N GLU A 123 -11.92 23.34 -9.38
CA GLU A 123 -11.81 24.42 -8.41
C GLU A 123 -10.79 25.48 -8.88
N ASP A 124 -11.08 26.76 -8.64
CA ASP A 124 -10.10 27.83 -8.83
C ASP A 124 -9.26 28.00 -7.55
N TRP A 125 -8.21 27.20 -7.44
CA TRP A 125 -7.34 27.17 -6.26
C TRP A 125 -6.65 28.51 -5.98
N LYS A 126 -6.39 29.34 -7.00
CA LYS A 126 -5.78 30.66 -6.79
C LYS A 126 -6.79 31.61 -6.16
N ALA A 127 -8.02 31.63 -6.67
CA ALA A 127 -9.10 32.44 -6.09
C ALA A 127 -9.47 31.98 -4.67
N LEU A 128 -9.47 30.66 -4.42
CA LEU A 128 -9.71 30.10 -3.09
C LEU A 128 -8.58 30.44 -2.11
N ALA A 129 -7.31 30.35 -2.55
CA ALA A 129 -6.17 30.73 -1.73
C ALA A 129 -6.18 32.22 -1.36
N ALA A 130 -6.56 33.10 -2.31
CA ALA A 130 -6.73 34.53 -2.05
C ALA A 130 -7.81 34.86 -1.00
N GLN A 131 -8.76 33.94 -0.77
CA GLN A 131 -9.79 34.03 0.28
C GLN A 131 -9.32 33.47 1.63
N GLY A 132 -8.11 32.90 1.69
CA GLY A 132 -7.49 32.38 2.90
C GLY A 132 -7.62 30.86 3.10
N SER A 133 -6.89 30.34 4.10
CA SER A 133 -6.76 28.89 4.37
C SER A 133 -8.10 28.19 4.57
N ARG A 134 -9.06 28.83 5.23
CA ARG A 134 -10.40 28.26 5.45
C ARG A 134 -11.11 27.93 4.14
N ALA A 135 -11.19 28.89 3.20
CA ALA A 135 -11.85 28.69 1.92
C ALA A 135 -11.16 27.59 1.10
N PHE A 136 -9.82 27.60 1.09
CA PHE A 136 -9.02 26.58 0.40
C PHE A 136 -9.28 25.17 0.96
N PHE A 137 -9.16 24.98 2.27
CA PHE A 137 -9.29 23.66 2.88
C PHE A 137 -10.75 23.19 3.01
N ASP A 138 -11.74 24.10 3.03
CA ASP A 138 -13.16 23.75 2.87
C ASP A 138 -13.45 23.18 1.47
N ALA A 139 -12.86 23.74 0.41
CA ALA A 139 -12.98 23.21 -0.94
C ALA A 139 -12.23 21.87 -1.10
N ALA A 140 -11.04 21.74 -0.51
CA ALA A 140 -10.31 20.48 -0.48
C ALA A 140 -11.08 19.38 0.27
N ALA A 141 -11.68 19.70 1.43
CA ALA A 141 -12.53 18.78 2.17
C ALA A 141 -13.72 18.31 1.33
N LYS A 142 -14.40 19.24 0.64
CA LYS A 142 -15.49 18.93 -0.27
C LYS A 142 -15.06 17.99 -1.41
N CYS A 143 -13.87 18.19 -1.98
CA CYS A 143 -13.33 17.29 -3.01
C CYS A 143 -13.13 15.87 -2.47
N LEU A 144 -12.61 15.73 -1.24
CA LEU A 144 -12.46 14.42 -0.60
C LEU A 144 -13.80 13.76 -0.31
N GLU A 145 -14.76 14.51 0.26
CA GLU A 145 -16.12 14.06 0.54
C GLU A 145 -16.80 13.52 -0.74
N GLN A 146 -16.69 14.26 -1.85
CA GLN A 146 -17.30 13.94 -3.14
C GLN A 146 -16.52 12.91 -3.98
N SER A 147 -15.27 12.63 -3.64
CA SER A 147 -14.47 11.65 -4.38
C SER A 147 -15.10 10.27 -4.29
N VAL A 148 -15.35 9.67 -5.46
CA VAL A 148 -15.88 8.32 -5.56
C VAL A 148 -14.76 7.33 -5.26
N VAL A 149 -15.00 6.48 -4.26
CA VAL A 149 -14.18 5.33 -3.91
C VAL A 149 -15.00 4.08 -4.22
N PRO A 150 -14.72 3.38 -5.33
CA PRO A 150 -15.39 2.13 -5.66
C PRO A 150 -15.15 1.10 -4.54
N ASP A 151 -16.21 0.44 -4.08
CA ASP A 151 -16.15 -0.53 -3.00
C ASP A 151 -17.04 -1.76 -3.32
N PRO A 152 -16.44 -2.90 -3.72
CA PRO A 152 -15.03 -3.09 -4.03
C PRO A 152 -14.61 -2.42 -5.37
N PRO A 153 -13.31 -2.15 -5.60
CA PRO A 153 -12.77 -1.78 -6.91
C PRO A 153 -13.01 -2.86 -7.98
N VAL A 154 -13.32 -2.43 -9.19
CA VAL A 154 -13.55 -3.34 -10.33
C VAL A 154 -12.35 -3.30 -11.27
N ILE A 155 -11.65 -4.44 -11.40
CA ILE A 155 -10.51 -4.62 -12.31
C ILE A 155 -10.82 -5.81 -13.22
N HIS A 156 -11.31 -5.56 -14.43
CA HIS A 156 -11.89 -6.59 -15.31
C HIS A 156 -10.99 -7.79 -15.63
N THR A 157 -9.68 -7.67 -15.48
CA THR A 157 -8.67 -8.71 -15.73
C THR A 157 -8.35 -9.58 -14.51
N LEU A 158 -8.96 -9.27 -13.36
CA LEU A 158 -8.89 -10.03 -12.11
C LEU A 158 -10.32 -10.41 -11.72
N ARG A 159 -10.66 -11.71 -11.77
CA ARG A 159 -12.02 -12.15 -11.46
C ARG A 159 -12.15 -12.49 -9.99
N SER A 160 -13.34 -12.27 -9.47
CA SER A 160 -13.74 -12.64 -8.12
C SER A 160 -13.63 -14.16 -7.95
N GLY A 161 -13.09 -14.62 -6.82
CA GLY A 161 -13.00 -16.04 -6.51
C GLY A 161 -11.89 -16.84 -7.21
N ASP A 162 -10.97 -16.20 -7.93
CA ASP A 162 -9.96 -16.93 -8.73
C ASP A 162 -8.74 -17.41 -7.92
N PHE A 163 -8.46 -16.79 -6.76
CA PHE A 163 -7.14 -16.90 -6.11
C PHE A 163 -7.20 -17.63 -4.77
N GLY A 164 -6.36 -18.64 -4.60
CA GLY A 164 -6.21 -19.30 -3.30
C GLY A 164 -5.26 -18.57 -2.35
N LEU A 165 -4.42 -17.69 -2.88
CA LEU A 165 -3.60 -16.76 -2.11
C LEU A 165 -3.67 -15.37 -2.73
N VAL A 166 -3.97 -14.36 -1.92
CA VAL A 166 -3.86 -12.95 -2.32
C VAL A 166 -2.91 -12.23 -1.37
N VAL A 167 -1.82 -11.68 -1.89
CA VAL A 167 -0.85 -10.89 -1.13
C VAL A 167 -1.06 -9.41 -1.42
N SER A 168 -1.35 -8.60 -0.39
CA SER A 168 -1.30 -7.14 -0.48
C SER A 168 0.06 -6.66 0.00
N SER A 169 0.90 -6.19 -0.91
CA SER A 169 2.33 -5.92 -0.64
C SER A 169 2.60 -4.44 -0.39
N ILE A 170 2.45 -3.99 0.87
CA ILE A 170 2.88 -2.65 1.36
C ILE A 170 2.40 -1.49 0.46
N VAL A 171 1.18 -1.64 -0.06
CA VAL A 171 0.57 -0.71 -1.03
C VAL A 171 -0.57 0.10 -0.43
N LEU A 172 -1.18 -0.38 0.66
CA LEU A 172 -2.40 0.18 1.23
C LEU A 172 -2.26 1.67 1.55
N SER A 173 -1.18 2.08 2.21
CA SER A 173 -0.98 3.48 2.57
C SER A 173 -0.88 4.39 1.35
N GLN A 174 -0.31 3.89 0.26
CA GLN A 174 -0.15 4.63 -1.00
C GLN A 174 -1.49 4.93 -1.65
N LEU A 175 -2.48 4.02 -1.52
CA LEU A 175 -3.81 4.15 -2.14
C LEU A 175 -4.57 5.40 -1.68
N PHE A 176 -4.32 5.87 -0.46
CA PHE A 176 -4.92 7.10 0.05
C PHE A 176 -3.90 8.23 0.23
N SER A 177 -2.62 7.95 0.47
CA SER A 177 -1.62 8.99 0.71
C SER A 177 -1.29 9.78 -0.55
N TYR A 178 -1.19 9.13 -1.71
CA TYR A 178 -0.92 9.85 -2.96
C TYR A 178 -2.04 10.82 -3.36
N PRO A 179 -3.33 10.43 -3.33
CA PRO A 179 -4.43 11.38 -3.53
C PRO A 179 -4.40 12.56 -2.56
N LEU A 180 -4.09 12.33 -1.28
CA LEU A 180 -4.00 13.40 -0.28
C LEU A 180 -2.82 14.33 -0.53
N LEU A 181 -1.68 13.78 -0.96
CA LEU A 181 -0.51 14.59 -1.36
C LEU A 181 -0.78 15.41 -2.61
N ASP A 182 -1.58 14.93 -3.57
CA ASP A 182 -1.96 15.72 -4.75
C ASP A 182 -2.75 16.99 -4.36
N ILE A 183 -3.51 16.98 -3.24
CA ILE A 183 -4.15 18.18 -2.68
C ILE A 183 -3.10 19.14 -2.11
N LEU A 184 -2.16 18.62 -1.32
CA LEU A 184 -1.09 19.42 -0.73
C LEU A 184 -0.19 20.04 -1.79
N ASP A 185 0.05 19.34 -2.90
CA ASP A 185 0.77 19.87 -4.05
C ASP A 185 0.06 21.08 -4.66
N ARG A 186 -1.29 21.16 -4.60
CA ARG A 186 -2.02 22.37 -5.01
C ARG A 186 -1.74 23.54 -4.09
N ALA A 187 -1.81 23.33 -2.78
CA ALA A 187 -1.49 24.37 -1.80
C ALA A 187 -0.05 24.86 -2.01
N GLN A 188 0.91 23.93 -2.10
CA GLN A 188 2.32 24.24 -2.36
C GLN A 188 2.56 25.01 -3.67
N GLN A 189 1.73 24.80 -4.71
CA GLN A 189 1.86 25.50 -5.98
C GLN A 189 1.28 26.92 -5.97
N VAL A 190 0.18 27.15 -5.25
CA VAL A 190 -0.55 28.43 -5.34
C VAL A 190 -0.37 29.33 -4.13
N ALA A 191 -0.15 28.77 -2.94
CA ALA A 191 0.00 29.49 -1.68
C ALA A 191 0.71 28.59 -0.63
N PRO A 192 2.04 28.42 -0.73
CA PRO A 192 2.84 27.56 0.15
C PRO A 192 2.63 27.83 1.64
N GLU A 193 2.38 29.09 2.01
CA GLU A 193 2.15 29.54 3.37
C GLU A 193 0.91 28.91 4.01
N LEU A 194 -0.08 28.46 3.22
CA LEU A 194 -1.28 27.81 3.74
C LEU A 194 -1.01 26.40 4.28
N MET A 195 0.14 25.80 3.95
CA MET A 195 0.48 24.44 4.38
C MET A 195 0.48 24.29 5.90
N VAL A 196 0.84 25.33 6.65
CA VAL A 196 0.88 25.31 8.12
C VAL A 196 -0.51 25.22 8.76
N ASP A 197 -1.55 25.63 8.04
CA ASP A 197 -2.94 25.64 8.52
C ASP A 197 -3.67 24.33 8.26
N GLN A 198 -3.14 23.49 7.37
CA GLN A 198 -3.76 22.23 6.97
C GLN A 198 -4.05 21.32 8.16
N GLU A 199 -3.07 21.14 9.06
CA GLU A 199 -3.20 20.30 10.26
C GLU A 199 -4.23 20.85 11.26
N ARG A 200 -4.48 22.17 11.24
CA ARG A 200 -5.42 22.85 12.14
C ARG A 200 -6.84 22.93 11.57
N HIS A 201 -7.02 22.69 10.27
CA HIS A 201 -8.32 22.80 9.62
C HIS A 201 -9.20 21.56 9.86
N ARG A 202 -10.03 21.62 10.90
CA ARG A 202 -10.85 20.48 11.39
C ARG A 202 -11.63 19.75 10.29
N ARG A 203 -12.42 20.46 9.48
CA ARG A 203 -13.24 19.80 8.45
C ARG A 203 -12.40 19.04 7.42
N TYR A 204 -11.23 19.58 7.07
CA TYR A 204 -10.32 18.90 6.15
C TYR A 204 -9.74 17.64 6.79
N GLN A 205 -9.35 17.71 8.07
CA GLN A 205 -8.88 16.54 8.82
C GLN A 205 -9.96 15.45 8.88
N ASP A 206 -11.20 15.82 9.20
CA ASP A 206 -12.33 14.89 9.27
C ASP A 206 -12.61 14.24 7.90
N ALA A 207 -12.65 15.04 6.83
CA ALA A 207 -12.84 14.56 5.46
C ALA A 207 -11.69 13.65 5.00
N ALA A 208 -10.45 13.99 5.33
CA ALA A 208 -9.27 13.19 4.99
C ALA A 208 -9.24 11.87 5.77
N GLN A 209 -9.67 11.85 7.03
CA GLN A 209 -9.81 10.60 7.80
C GLN A 209 -10.92 9.72 7.23
N ALA A 210 -12.10 10.28 6.96
CA ALA A 210 -13.21 9.55 6.35
C ALA A 210 -12.83 8.99 4.96
N PHE A 211 -12.07 9.74 4.16
CA PHE A 211 -11.54 9.27 2.89
C PHE A 211 -10.59 8.07 3.05
N ARG A 212 -9.63 8.14 3.99
CA ARG A 212 -8.72 7.00 4.29
C ARG A 212 -9.51 5.74 4.66
N ILE A 213 -10.51 5.88 5.54
CA ILE A 213 -11.33 4.75 5.99
C ILE A 213 -12.09 4.11 4.81
N ARG A 214 -12.70 4.93 3.93
CA ARG A 214 -13.38 4.42 2.74
C ARG A 214 -12.44 3.63 1.82
N VAL A 215 -11.24 4.16 1.55
CA VAL A 215 -10.24 3.48 0.70
C VAL A 215 -9.75 2.19 1.34
N ILE A 216 -9.52 2.18 2.66
CA ILE A 216 -9.11 0.96 3.39
C ILE A 216 -10.19 -0.11 3.32
N ASN A 217 -11.45 0.24 3.59
CA ASN A 217 -12.56 -0.72 3.50
C ASN A 217 -12.71 -1.29 2.10
N ALA A 218 -12.66 -0.42 1.08
CA ALA A 218 -12.69 -0.85 -0.32
C ALA A 218 -11.58 -1.85 -0.65
N HIS A 219 -10.35 -1.60 -0.19
CA HIS A 219 -9.23 -2.53 -0.39
C HIS A 219 -9.44 -3.86 0.36
N LEU A 220 -9.92 -3.82 1.61
CA LEU A 220 -10.23 -5.04 2.38
C LEU A 220 -11.35 -5.87 1.74
N HIS A 221 -12.41 -5.23 1.25
CA HIS A 221 -13.48 -5.91 0.52
C HIS A 221 -12.97 -6.50 -0.80
N TYR A 222 -12.09 -5.79 -1.50
CA TYR A 222 -11.48 -6.29 -2.73
C TYR A 222 -10.65 -7.55 -2.49
N LEU A 223 -9.80 -7.53 -1.44
CA LEU A 223 -9.00 -8.68 -1.03
C LEU A 223 -9.88 -9.90 -0.78
N ARG A 224 -11.06 -9.71 -0.15
CA ARG A 224 -12.01 -10.78 0.10
C ARG A 224 -12.66 -11.29 -1.18
N GLU A 225 -13.07 -10.38 -2.07
CA GLU A 225 -13.73 -10.74 -3.33
C GLU A 225 -12.83 -11.59 -4.25
N LEU A 226 -11.52 -11.34 -4.23
CA LEU A 226 -10.54 -12.06 -5.04
C LEU A 226 -10.31 -13.51 -4.58
N LEU A 227 -10.69 -13.86 -3.35
CA LEU A 227 -10.42 -15.18 -2.78
C LEU A 227 -11.38 -16.26 -3.27
N ASP A 228 -10.79 -17.36 -3.73
CA ASP A 228 -11.49 -18.64 -3.87
C ASP A 228 -11.91 -19.18 -2.49
N LEU A 229 -12.84 -20.13 -2.47
CA LEU A 229 -13.29 -20.82 -1.27
C LEU A 229 -12.11 -21.51 -0.57
N GLY A 230 -11.90 -21.17 0.70
CA GLY A 230 -10.75 -21.65 1.48
C GLY A 230 -9.43 -20.92 1.18
N GLY A 231 -9.48 -19.85 0.39
CA GLY A 231 -8.36 -18.96 0.11
C GLY A 231 -7.93 -18.13 1.32
N VAL A 232 -6.72 -17.58 1.23
CA VAL A 232 -6.06 -16.83 2.30
C VAL A 232 -5.52 -15.52 1.76
N VAL A 233 -5.67 -14.45 2.55
CA VAL A 233 -5.00 -13.17 2.30
C VAL A 233 -3.76 -13.07 3.19
N VAL A 234 -2.66 -12.58 2.61
CA VAL A 234 -1.51 -12.06 3.35
C VAL A 234 -1.47 -10.56 3.16
N LEU A 235 -1.79 -9.81 4.21
CA LEU A 235 -1.77 -8.35 4.20
C LEU A 235 -0.48 -7.87 4.86
N LEU A 236 0.41 -7.28 4.08
CA LEU A 236 1.59 -6.57 4.55
C LEU A 236 1.33 -5.07 4.38
N THR A 237 1.37 -4.29 5.45
CA THR A 237 1.12 -2.85 5.36
C THR A 237 1.96 -2.08 6.36
N ASP A 238 2.47 -0.94 5.93
CA ASP A 238 3.00 0.09 6.79
C ASP A 238 1.87 0.76 7.57
N ILE A 239 2.05 0.89 8.89
CA ILE A 239 1.05 1.47 9.80
C ILE A 239 1.55 2.78 10.43
N ARG A 240 2.87 2.94 10.55
CA ARG A 240 3.54 4.15 11.03
C ARG A 240 4.80 4.39 10.21
N GLY A 241 5.11 5.64 9.91
CA GLY A 241 6.39 6.07 9.39
C GLY A 241 7.20 6.72 10.51
N PHE A 242 8.52 6.63 10.45
CA PHE A 242 9.39 7.33 11.37
C PHE A 242 10.67 7.84 10.70
N ALA A 243 11.12 9.00 11.14
CA ALA A 243 12.42 9.57 10.80
C ALA A 243 13.33 9.56 12.03
N PHE A 244 14.62 9.31 11.82
CA PHE A 244 15.61 9.18 12.90
C PHE A 244 16.98 9.72 12.46
N ASP A 245 17.67 10.38 13.39
CA ASP A 245 19.02 10.94 13.12
C ASP A 245 20.14 9.95 13.51
N VAL A 246 19.84 9.00 14.38
CA VAL A 246 20.79 7.99 14.89
C VAL A 246 20.11 6.61 14.88
N TYR A 247 20.86 5.57 14.53
CA TYR A 247 20.41 4.18 14.53
C TYR A 247 21.46 3.24 15.12
N GLY A 248 21.02 2.27 15.93
CA GLY A 248 21.85 1.28 16.61
C GLY A 248 22.39 1.73 17.96
N THR A 249 21.84 2.77 18.58
CA THR A 249 22.27 3.29 19.88
C THR A 249 21.18 3.21 20.94
N ASP A 250 21.55 3.21 22.22
CA ASP A 250 20.61 3.18 23.36
C ASP A 250 19.64 4.40 23.36
N HIS A 251 19.93 5.45 22.60
CA HIS A 251 19.13 6.67 22.48
C HIS A 251 18.27 6.74 21.20
N ASP A 252 18.18 5.66 20.43
CA ASP A 252 17.45 5.64 19.15
C ASP A 252 15.98 6.04 19.30
N ALA A 253 15.31 5.60 20.37
CA ALA A 253 13.88 5.84 20.55
C ALA A 253 13.55 7.32 20.83
N THR A 254 14.43 8.05 21.50
CA THR A 254 14.20 9.46 21.89
C THR A 254 14.40 10.45 20.75
N HIS A 255 15.07 10.04 19.67
CA HIS A 255 15.35 10.86 18.49
C HIS A 255 14.42 10.54 17.30
N ARG A 256 13.41 9.68 17.51
CA ARG A 256 12.46 9.29 16.47
C ARG A 256 11.27 10.23 16.40
N ARG A 257 10.99 10.74 15.20
CA ARG A 257 9.72 11.43 14.89
C ARG A 257 8.80 10.45 14.19
N VAL A 258 7.66 10.15 14.80
CA VAL A 258 6.71 9.13 14.32
C VAL A 258 5.47 9.79 13.74
N LEU A 259 5.00 9.29 12.61
CA LEU A 259 3.78 9.71 11.94
C LEU A 259 2.86 8.50 11.70
N PRO A 260 1.60 8.51 12.16
CA PRO A 260 0.65 7.45 11.80
C PRO A 260 0.33 7.51 10.31
N LEU A 261 0.39 6.36 9.63
CA LEU A 261 0.06 6.25 8.21
C LEU A 261 -1.37 5.76 8.00
N VAL A 262 -1.83 4.85 8.85
CA VAL A 262 -3.22 4.38 8.86
C VAL A 262 -4.01 5.00 10.02
N PRO A 263 -5.35 5.11 9.92
CA PRO A 263 -6.20 5.50 11.05
C PRO A 263 -6.06 4.55 12.24
N ARG A 264 -6.23 5.06 13.47
CA ARG A 264 -6.14 4.24 14.69
C ARG A 264 -7.12 3.04 14.71
N ILE A 265 -8.25 3.17 14.02
CA ILE A 265 -9.27 2.12 13.90
C ILE A 265 -8.89 1.01 12.92
N PHE A 266 -7.75 1.11 12.23
CA PHE A 266 -7.35 0.15 11.20
C PHE A 266 -7.39 -1.32 11.65
N PRO A 267 -6.86 -1.71 12.84
CA PRO A 267 -6.98 -3.10 13.30
C PRO A 267 -8.42 -3.59 13.42
N ASP A 268 -9.35 -2.72 13.82
CA ASP A 268 -10.77 -3.06 13.93
C ASP A 268 -11.40 -3.23 12.54
N LEU A 269 -11.01 -2.42 11.56
CA LEU A 269 -11.45 -2.59 10.16
C LEU A 269 -11.03 -3.95 9.60
N VAL A 270 -9.80 -4.40 9.90
CA VAL A 270 -9.31 -5.73 9.50
C VAL A 270 -10.15 -6.83 10.16
N LYS A 271 -10.36 -6.75 11.47
CA LYS A 271 -11.18 -7.74 12.22
C LYS A 271 -12.63 -7.79 11.77
N ASN A 272 -13.18 -6.65 11.34
CA ASN A 272 -14.55 -6.59 10.82
C ASN A 272 -14.68 -7.25 9.44
N ALA A 273 -13.61 -7.25 8.64
CA ALA A 273 -13.62 -7.81 7.29
C ALA A 273 -13.19 -9.29 7.23
N PHE A 274 -12.31 -9.71 8.15
CA PHE A 274 -11.66 -11.03 8.13
C PHE A 274 -11.52 -11.64 9.52
N GLU A 275 -11.37 -12.96 9.56
CA GLU A 275 -10.77 -13.66 10.69
C GLU A 275 -9.23 -13.52 10.62
N ILE A 276 -8.62 -13.08 11.73
CA ILE A 276 -7.16 -12.98 11.84
C ILE A 276 -6.61 -14.31 12.34
N VAL A 277 -5.89 -15.02 11.45
CA VAL A 277 -5.21 -16.28 11.77
C VAL A 277 -3.87 -16.02 12.46
N GLU A 278 -3.15 -15.01 11.98
CA GLU A 278 -1.85 -14.60 12.52
C GLU A 278 -1.69 -13.08 12.33
N GLU A 279 -1.10 -12.40 13.31
CA GLU A 279 -0.62 -11.03 13.19
C GLU A 279 0.77 -10.88 13.79
N ALA A 280 1.57 -9.96 13.22
CA ALA A 280 2.82 -9.51 13.82
C ALA A 280 3.14 -8.09 13.39
N GLN A 281 3.99 -7.42 14.16
CA GLN A 281 4.52 -6.10 13.84
C GLN A 281 6.05 -6.12 13.88
N TRP A 282 6.67 -5.37 12.99
CA TRP A 282 8.14 -5.20 12.96
C TRP A 282 8.55 -3.90 12.31
N GLU A 283 9.78 -3.47 12.56
CA GLU A 283 10.36 -2.30 11.91
C GLU A 283 10.97 -2.65 10.54
N TRP A 284 10.80 -1.76 9.59
CA TRP A 284 11.39 -1.76 8.27
C TRP A 284 12.20 -0.48 8.08
N LEU A 285 13.52 -0.59 8.07
CA LEU A 285 14.39 0.52 7.72
C LEU A 285 14.49 0.60 6.20
N THR A 286 14.17 1.76 5.65
CA THR A 286 14.34 2.02 4.23
C THR A 286 15.66 2.74 3.98
N ASP A 287 16.02 3.70 4.81
CA ASP A 287 17.19 4.53 4.58
C ASP A 287 17.91 4.78 5.91
N LEU A 288 19.22 4.69 5.91
CA LEU A 288 20.04 5.07 7.06
C LEU A 288 20.28 6.59 7.05
N PRO A 289 20.42 7.23 8.22
CA PRO A 289 20.76 8.63 8.29
C PRO A 289 22.15 8.88 7.69
N ASP A 290 22.30 10.03 7.05
CA ASP A 290 23.59 10.57 6.63
C ASP A 290 23.78 11.99 7.19
N LYS A 291 24.85 12.68 6.79
CA LYS A 291 25.17 14.02 7.30
C LYS A 291 24.15 15.09 6.88
N GLU A 292 23.36 14.84 5.85
CA GLU A 292 22.45 15.81 5.25
C GLU A 292 20.98 15.46 5.49
N ARG A 293 20.66 14.18 5.75
CA ARG A 293 19.29 13.68 5.80
C ARG A 293 19.08 12.68 6.94
N PRO A 294 17.93 12.79 7.64
CA PRO A 294 17.55 11.77 8.60
C PRO A 294 17.27 10.44 7.88
N GLY A 295 17.54 9.35 8.58
CA GLY A 295 17.12 8.01 8.19
C GLY A 295 15.60 7.89 8.21
N ARG A 296 15.10 6.88 7.51
CA ARG A 296 13.67 6.63 7.35
C ARG A 296 13.35 5.17 7.56
N GLY A 297 12.24 4.93 8.24
CA GLY A 297 11.72 3.60 8.45
C GLY A 297 10.22 3.61 8.66
N TYR A 298 9.66 2.41 8.69
CA TYR A 298 8.24 2.16 8.84
C TYR A 298 8.04 1.05 9.85
N GLU A 299 6.95 1.13 10.58
CA GLU A 299 6.42 -0.02 11.28
C GLU A 299 5.46 -0.74 10.36
N ILE A 300 5.71 -2.02 10.14
CA ILE A 300 4.91 -2.91 9.31
C ILE A 300 4.04 -3.77 10.20
N ALA A 301 2.77 -3.91 9.83
CA ALA A 301 1.90 -4.96 10.30
C ALA A 301 1.75 -6.03 9.21
N GLY A 302 1.96 -7.28 9.58
CA GLY A 302 1.67 -8.45 8.77
C GLY A 302 0.46 -9.18 9.32
N TYR A 303 -0.48 -9.55 8.46
CA TYR A 303 -1.63 -10.36 8.81
C TYR A 303 -1.77 -11.55 7.86
N ILE A 304 -2.16 -12.70 8.42
CA ILE A 304 -2.73 -13.82 7.66
C ILE A 304 -4.23 -13.84 7.96
N LEU A 305 -5.03 -13.69 6.91
CA LEU A 305 -6.46 -13.42 6.99
C LEU A 305 -7.26 -14.49 6.26
N LYS A 306 -8.36 -14.94 6.87
CA LYS A 306 -9.36 -15.80 6.23
C LYS A 306 -10.71 -15.08 6.16
N PRO A 307 -11.53 -15.32 5.12
CA PRO A 307 -12.90 -14.82 5.11
C PRO A 307 -13.62 -15.26 6.39
N GLN A 308 -14.39 -14.35 6.99
CA GLN A 308 -15.23 -14.74 8.12
C GLN A 308 -16.19 -15.84 7.66
N SER A 309 -16.28 -16.92 8.44
CA SER A 309 -17.29 -17.94 8.21
C SER A 309 -18.65 -17.29 8.43
N HIS A 310 -19.38 -16.97 7.37
CA HIS A 310 -20.78 -16.60 7.53
C HIS A 310 -21.50 -17.79 8.18
N GLN A 311 -21.96 -17.61 9.42
CA GLN A 311 -23.06 -18.42 9.93
C GLN A 311 -24.21 -18.16 8.96
N GLY A 312 -24.51 -19.15 8.11
CA GLY A 312 -25.65 -19.12 7.20
C GLY A 312 -26.97 -19.00 7.93
#